data_AF-A0A9D7F752-F1
#
_entry.id   AF-A0A9D7F752-F1
#
_cell.length_a   1.000
_cell.length_b   1.000
_cell.length_c   1.000
_cell.angle_alpha   90.00
_cell.angle_beta   90.00
_cell.angle_gamma   90.00
#
_symmetry.space_group_name_H-M   'P 1'
#
loop_
_entity.id
_entity.type
_entity.pdbx_description
1 polymer ?
#
loop_
_entity_poly.entity_id
_entity_poly.type
_entity_poly.pdbx_seq_one_letter_code
_entity_poly.pdbx_strand_id
1 'polypeptide(L)'
;MQSTLTDLNYTTQDLAMKNLIRWDPLHYINIWLVREICNNNGCSVAGYAYYPGAHGSNVDGIVMEAQWFGSSNGNSGVQIHEMGHYLGLYHTFEGGCGNDDCLSDGDRVCDTPPDQSTVPVPCGGSANSCSTDTQSGFATDQQDMFWNYMDYGNWNCYSAFSPGQADRMYWFIDNVRLSLLESEACQPPCLSPLTCSFSSSANLVDVGTTVNFTNTSSNATSF
;
A
#
# COMPACT_ATOMS: atom_id res chain seq x y z
N MET A 1 -0.45 25.70 -3.07
CA MET A 1 -1.16 25.43 -4.34
C MET A 1 -1.60 23.97 -4.29
N GLN A 2 -2.89 23.68 -4.44
CA GLN A 2 -3.42 22.30 -4.40
C GLN A 2 -3.27 21.68 -5.80
N SER A 3 -2.82 20.42 -5.86
CA SER A 3 -2.71 19.69 -7.13
C SER A 3 -4.09 19.43 -7.73
N THR A 4 -4.22 19.45 -9.06
CA THR A 4 -5.43 19.01 -9.76
C THR A 4 -5.70 17.51 -9.61
N LEU A 5 -4.72 16.74 -9.13
CA LEU A 5 -4.82 15.30 -8.88
C LEU A 5 -5.26 14.97 -7.45
N THR A 6 -5.73 15.98 -6.69
CA THR A 6 -6.29 15.80 -5.34
C THR A 6 -7.63 15.04 -5.37
N ASP A 7 -8.37 15.13 -6.47
CA ASP A 7 -9.58 14.35 -6.75
C ASP A 7 -9.21 13.38 -7.85
N LEU A 8 -8.87 12.18 -7.44
CA LEU A 8 -8.17 11.23 -8.29
C LEU A 8 -9.17 10.35 -9.03
N ASN A 9 -9.20 10.41 -10.36
CA ASN A 9 -9.78 9.32 -11.15
C ASN A 9 -8.71 8.24 -11.38
N TYR A 10 -8.66 7.22 -10.51
CA TYR A 10 -7.56 6.25 -10.53
C TYR A 10 -7.49 5.44 -11.83
N THR A 11 -8.59 5.33 -12.58
CA THR A 11 -8.61 4.62 -13.88
C THR A 11 -7.80 5.34 -14.97
N THR A 12 -7.55 6.64 -14.82
CA THR A 12 -6.87 7.47 -15.84
C THR A 12 -5.69 8.27 -15.30
N GLN A 13 -5.63 8.51 -13.98
CA GLN A 13 -4.70 9.44 -13.36
C GLN A 13 -3.74 8.80 -12.35
N ASP A 14 -3.85 7.50 -12.06
CA ASP A 14 -3.01 6.81 -11.05
C ASP A 14 -1.51 7.06 -11.25
N LEU A 15 -1.00 6.74 -12.45
CA LEU A 15 0.43 6.93 -12.74
C LEU A 15 0.84 8.41 -12.77
N ALA A 16 -0.02 9.29 -13.26
CA ALA A 16 0.26 10.73 -13.28
C ALA A 16 0.40 11.30 -11.86
N MET A 17 -0.47 10.87 -10.95
CA MET A 17 -0.44 11.24 -9.54
C MET A 17 0.83 10.72 -8.86
N LYS A 18 1.15 9.43 -9.04
CA LYS A 18 2.35 8.82 -8.46
C LYS A 18 3.64 9.44 -8.99
N ASN A 19 3.65 9.91 -10.23
CA ASN A 19 4.82 10.59 -10.82
C ASN A 19 5.02 12.03 -10.31
N LEU A 20 4.09 12.62 -9.54
CA LEU A 20 4.33 13.91 -8.88
C LEU A 20 5.44 13.80 -7.84
N ILE A 21 5.43 12.73 -7.06
CA ILE A 21 6.44 12.43 -6.04
C ILE A 21 6.41 10.94 -5.74
N ARG A 22 7.55 10.26 -5.89
CA ARG A 22 7.73 8.86 -5.55
C ARG A 22 9.18 8.65 -5.12
N TRP A 23 9.37 7.96 -4.01
CA TRP A 23 10.67 7.43 -3.61
C TRP A 23 10.89 6.08 -4.26
N ASP A 24 12.14 5.64 -4.38
CA ASP A 24 12.47 4.36 -5.01
C ASP A 24 11.63 3.20 -4.43
N PRO A 25 10.71 2.60 -5.21
CA PRO A 25 9.80 1.58 -4.69
C PRO A 25 10.47 0.28 -4.28
N LEU A 26 11.75 0.09 -4.63
CA LEU A 26 12.55 -1.02 -4.12
C LEU A 26 12.95 -0.84 -2.64
N HIS A 27 13.01 0.40 -2.17
CA HIS A 27 13.51 0.73 -0.83
C HIS A 27 12.48 1.43 0.06
N TYR A 28 11.33 1.84 -0.50
CA TYR A 28 10.32 2.59 0.24
C TYR A 28 8.91 2.15 -0.11
N ILE A 29 8.08 2.01 0.93
CA ILE A 29 6.63 1.87 0.77
C ILE A 29 6.06 3.27 0.52
N ASN A 30 5.68 3.53 -0.73
CA ASN A 30 5.08 4.80 -1.09
C ASN A 30 3.59 4.79 -0.72
N ILE A 31 3.16 5.79 0.04
CA ILE A 31 1.76 6.02 0.39
C ILE A 31 1.37 7.42 -0.08
N TRP A 32 0.42 7.49 -1.01
CA TRP A 32 -0.11 8.76 -1.52
C TRP A 32 -1.43 9.10 -0.86
N LEU A 33 -1.53 10.32 -0.34
CA LEU A 33 -2.76 10.85 0.23
C LEU A 33 -3.42 11.79 -0.77
N VAL A 34 -4.68 11.51 -1.10
CA VAL A 34 -5.54 12.36 -1.93
C VAL A 34 -6.76 12.81 -1.14
N ARG A 35 -7.55 13.76 -1.67
CA ARG A 35 -8.79 14.18 -1.01
C ARG A 35 -9.92 13.20 -1.26
N GLU A 36 -10.06 12.74 -2.49
CA GLU A 36 -11.16 11.87 -2.93
C GLU A 36 -10.65 10.91 -4.03
N ILE A 37 -11.08 9.65 -3.98
CA ILE A 37 -10.77 8.64 -5.00
C ILE A 37 -12.04 8.26 -5.76
N CYS A 38 -12.00 8.43 -7.09
CA CYS A 38 -13.09 8.18 -8.00
C CYS A 38 -12.70 7.19 -9.10
N ASN A 39 -13.71 6.54 -9.67
CA ASN A 39 -13.64 5.90 -10.98
C ASN A 39 -14.70 6.50 -11.91
N ASN A 40 -14.90 5.89 -13.08
CA ASN A 40 -15.90 6.33 -14.05
C ASN A 40 -17.36 6.21 -13.58
N ASN A 41 -17.60 5.54 -12.44
CA ASN A 41 -18.92 5.24 -11.90
C ASN A 41 -19.21 5.96 -10.56
N GLY A 42 -18.24 6.64 -9.96
CA GLY A 42 -18.44 7.39 -8.71
C GLY A 42 -17.18 7.48 -7.84
N CYS A 43 -17.35 8.09 -6.65
CA CYS A 43 -16.29 8.31 -5.66
C CYS A 43 -16.69 7.64 -4.35
N SER A 44 -16.18 6.43 -4.12
CA SER A 44 -16.57 5.59 -2.96
C SER A 44 -15.43 4.71 -2.47
N VAL A 45 -14.19 4.97 -2.91
CA VAL A 45 -13.03 4.15 -2.61
C VAL A 45 -12.24 4.85 -1.51
N ALA A 46 -12.10 4.22 -0.36
CA ALA A 46 -11.33 4.79 0.75
C ALA A 46 -9.82 4.72 0.52
N GLY A 47 -9.37 3.66 -0.14
CA GLY A 47 -8.00 3.43 -0.54
C GLY A 47 -7.88 2.25 -1.51
N TYR A 48 -6.68 2.07 -2.05
CA TYR A 48 -6.29 0.88 -2.80
C TYR A 48 -4.77 0.69 -2.71
N ALA A 49 -4.33 -0.56 -2.80
CA ALA A 49 -2.94 -0.93 -2.89
C ALA A 49 -2.64 -1.76 -4.14
N TYR A 50 -1.41 -1.69 -4.62
CA TYR A 50 -0.89 -2.65 -5.58
C TYR A 50 -0.28 -3.85 -4.86
N TYR A 51 -0.67 -5.04 -5.31
CA TYR A 51 -0.14 -6.31 -4.82
C TYR A 51 1.38 -6.44 -5.00
N PRO A 52 2.04 -7.37 -4.29
CA PRO A 52 3.49 -7.60 -4.37
C PRO A 52 4.05 -7.76 -5.79
N GLY A 53 3.26 -8.24 -6.76
CA GLY A 53 3.69 -8.35 -8.16
C GLY A 53 4.03 -7.01 -8.83
N ALA A 54 3.62 -5.88 -8.24
CA ALA A 54 3.99 -4.55 -8.71
C ALA A 54 5.34 -4.07 -8.17
N HIS A 55 6.00 -4.81 -7.28
CA HIS A 55 7.19 -4.34 -6.57
C HIS A 55 8.29 -3.78 -7.50
N GLY A 56 8.82 -2.61 -7.16
CA GLY A 56 9.81 -1.90 -7.97
C GLY A 56 9.24 -1.18 -9.21
N SER A 57 7.97 -1.36 -9.54
CA SER A 57 7.33 -0.64 -10.64
C SER A 57 6.90 0.77 -10.25
N ASN A 58 6.61 1.59 -11.24
CA ASN A 58 6.17 2.98 -11.03
C ASN A 58 4.80 3.12 -10.34
N VAL A 59 4.05 2.03 -10.21
CA VAL A 59 2.74 2.01 -9.58
C VAL A 59 2.75 1.36 -8.18
N ASP A 60 3.87 0.78 -7.75
CA ASP A 60 3.96 0.09 -6.46
C ASP A 60 3.69 1.04 -5.28
N GLY A 61 2.83 0.60 -4.37
CA GLY A 61 2.45 1.35 -3.17
C GLY A 61 0.94 1.43 -2.94
N ILE A 62 0.57 2.36 -2.08
CA ILE A 62 -0.79 2.52 -1.52
C ILE A 62 -1.29 3.92 -1.82
N VAL A 63 -2.54 4.05 -2.24
CA VAL A 63 -3.22 5.33 -2.41
C VAL A 63 -4.45 5.35 -1.52
N MET A 64 -4.66 6.42 -0.77
CA MET A 64 -5.80 6.51 0.13
C MET A 64 -6.28 7.94 0.32
N GLU A 65 -7.57 8.10 0.59
CA GLU A 65 -8.10 9.41 0.94
C GLU A 65 -7.57 9.82 2.32
N ALA A 66 -7.13 11.07 2.43
CA ALA A 66 -6.49 11.60 3.62
C ALA A 66 -7.39 11.49 4.87
N GLN A 67 -8.72 11.50 4.70
CA GLN A 67 -9.66 11.33 5.81
C GLN A 67 -9.55 9.96 6.48
N TRP A 68 -9.09 8.92 5.77
CA TRP A 68 -8.92 7.57 6.30
C TRP A 68 -7.51 7.31 6.84
N PHE A 69 -6.64 8.32 6.89
CA PHE A 69 -5.25 8.16 7.37
C PHE A 69 -5.10 8.50 8.85
N GLY A 70 -5.42 7.55 9.73
CA GLY A 70 -4.98 7.59 11.14
C GLY A 70 -5.70 8.56 12.07
N SER A 71 -6.84 9.13 11.69
CA SER A 71 -7.62 10.05 12.54
C SER A 71 -8.53 9.37 13.57
N SER A 72 -8.69 8.05 13.49
CA SER A 72 -9.45 7.22 14.44
C SER A 72 -9.00 5.76 14.30
N ASN A 73 -9.36 4.88 15.23
CA ASN A 73 -9.08 3.45 15.10
C ASN A 73 -9.71 2.84 13.84
N GLY A 74 -10.94 3.22 13.50
CA GLY A 74 -11.60 2.75 12.28
C GLY A 74 -10.90 3.23 11.01
N ASN A 75 -10.41 4.47 11.02
CA ASN A 75 -9.68 5.04 9.89
C ASN A 75 -8.31 4.34 9.74
N SER A 76 -7.59 4.13 10.85
CA SER A 76 -6.39 3.29 10.85
C SER A 76 -6.66 1.87 10.37
N GLY A 77 -7.86 1.32 10.60
CA GLY A 77 -8.28 0.03 10.06
C GLY A 77 -8.20 -0.04 8.53
N VAL A 78 -8.57 1.04 7.82
CA VAL A 78 -8.41 1.15 6.36
C VAL A 78 -6.94 1.13 5.96
N GLN A 79 -6.11 1.89 6.68
CA GLN A 79 -4.68 1.91 6.41
C GLN A 79 -4.08 0.50 6.56
N ILE A 80 -4.49 -0.24 7.59
CA ILE A 80 -4.05 -1.60 7.86
C ILE A 80 -4.55 -2.56 6.76
N HIS A 81 -5.79 -2.41 6.31
CA HIS A 81 -6.37 -3.17 5.19
C HIS A 81 -5.54 -3.01 3.92
N GLU A 82 -5.26 -1.76 3.51
CA GLU A 82 -4.45 -1.50 2.31
C GLU A 82 -3.01 -1.99 2.46
N MET A 83 -2.44 -1.93 3.67
CA MET A 83 -1.14 -2.54 3.94
C MET A 83 -1.19 -4.06 3.80
N GLY A 84 -2.28 -4.71 4.21
CA GLY A 84 -2.51 -6.13 3.99
C GLY A 84 -2.45 -6.49 2.50
N HIS A 85 -3.15 -5.75 1.65
CA HIS A 85 -3.06 -5.91 0.19
C HIS A 85 -1.65 -5.67 -0.36
N TYR A 86 -0.99 -4.61 0.09
CA TYR A 86 0.40 -4.32 -0.29
C TYR A 86 1.33 -5.50 0.03
N LEU A 87 1.09 -6.17 1.16
CA LEU A 87 1.82 -7.35 1.64
C LEU A 87 1.23 -8.68 1.15
N GLY A 88 0.28 -8.66 0.21
CA GLY A 88 -0.17 -9.83 -0.54
C GLY A 88 -1.36 -10.59 0.03
N LEU A 89 -2.12 -9.99 0.95
CA LEU A 89 -3.39 -10.53 1.41
C LEU A 89 -4.53 -10.18 0.45
N TYR A 90 -5.38 -11.16 0.16
CA TYR A 90 -6.65 -10.92 -0.52
C TYR A 90 -7.75 -10.57 0.49
N HIS A 91 -8.89 -10.11 0.00
CA HIS A 91 -10.09 -10.02 0.84
C HIS A 91 -10.48 -11.41 1.34
N THR A 92 -11.02 -11.51 2.56
CA THR A 92 -11.47 -12.81 3.13
C THR A 92 -12.53 -13.47 2.25
N PHE A 93 -13.37 -12.67 1.61
CA PHE A 93 -14.41 -13.12 0.69
C PHE A 93 -13.95 -13.38 -0.75
N GLU A 94 -12.65 -13.28 -1.03
CA GLU A 94 -12.11 -13.60 -2.36
C GLU A 94 -12.44 -15.06 -2.69
N GLY A 95 -12.95 -15.34 -3.90
CA GLY A 95 -13.38 -16.70 -4.28
C GLY A 95 -14.71 -17.17 -3.70
N GLY A 96 -15.31 -16.45 -2.74
CA GLY A 96 -16.59 -16.79 -2.14
C GLY A 96 -16.53 -18.07 -1.30
N CYS A 97 -17.64 -18.82 -1.27
CA CYS A 97 -17.71 -20.09 -0.54
C CYS A 97 -16.96 -21.26 -1.21
N GLY A 98 -16.36 -21.09 -2.39
CA GLY A 98 -15.56 -22.12 -3.03
C GLY A 98 -14.15 -22.13 -2.47
N ASN A 99 -13.79 -23.15 -1.69
CA ASN A 99 -12.48 -23.24 -1.05
C ASN A 99 -12.07 -24.70 -0.79
N ASP A 100 -11.86 -25.47 -1.86
CA ASP A 100 -11.53 -26.90 -1.76
C ASP A 100 -10.06 -27.10 -1.38
N ASP A 101 -9.18 -26.19 -1.81
CA ASP A 101 -7.80 -26.09 -1.35
C ASP A 101 -7.50 -24.64 -0.95
N CYS A 102 -7.46 -24.37 0.36
CA CYS A 102 -7.20 -23.06 0.94
C CYS A 102 -5.82 -22.45 0.63
N LEU A 103 -4.92 -23.18 -0.05
CA LEU A 103 -3.66 -22.61 -0.52
C LEU A 103 -3.75 -22.09 -1.97
N SER A 104 -4.70 -22.58 -2.76
CA SER A 104 -4.91 -22.16 -4.16
C SER A 104 -6.19 -21.34 -4.37
N ASP A 105 -7.22 -21.65 -3.61
CA ASP A 105 -8.55 -21.07 -3.67
C ASP A 105 -8.71 -19.98 -2.60
N GLY A 106 -9.87 -19.31 -2.62
CA GLY A 106 -10.21 -18.30 -1.63
C GLY A 106 -9.23 -17.13 -1.56
N ASP A 107 -9.02 -16.64 -0.33
CA ASP A 107 -8.00 -15.65 0.01
C ASP A 107 -6.57 -16.23 0.12
N ARG A 108 -6.45 -17.56 -0.09
CA ARG A 108 -5.23 -18.36 0.02
C ARG A 108 -4.60 -18.37 1.40
N VAL A 109 -5.44 -18.37 2.43
CA VAL A 109 -5.07 -18.53 3.83
C VAL A 109 -5.96 -19.60 4.48
N CYS A 110 -5.37 -20.61 5.12
CA CYS A 110 -6.12 -21.77 5.60
C CYS A 110 -6.77 -21.59 6.98
N ASP A 111 -6.42 -20.53 7.71
CA ASP A 111 -7.03 -20.21 8.99
C ASP A 111 -8.04 -19.06 8.92
N THR A 112 -8.41 -18.65 7.69
CA THR A 112 -9.56 -17.81 7.37
C THR A 112 -10.68 -18.70 6.79
N PRO A 113 -11.85 -18.75 7.44
CA PRO A 113 -13.03 -19.41 6.89
C PRO A 113 -13.41 -18.87 5.50
N PRO A 114 -13.95 -19.71 4.60
CA PRO A 114 -14.54 -19.23 3.36
C PRO A 114 -15.66 -18.24 3.65
N ASP A 115 -15.70 -17.16 2.88
CA ASP A 115 -16.56 -16.01 3.14
C ASP A 115 -17.12 -15.46 1.83
N GLN A 116 -18.33 -14.89 1.85
CA GLN A 116 -18.92 -14.14 0.73
C GLN A 116 -19.59 -12.82 1.18
N SER A 117 -19.31 -12.39 2.42
CA SER A 117 -19.85 -11.18 3.03
C SER A 117 -19.16 -9.92 2.48
N THR A 118 -19.78 -9.32 1.47
CA THR A 118 -19.31 -8.05 0.87
C THR A 118 -20.02 -6.82 1.42
N VAL A 119 -20.80 -6.99 2.49
CA VAL A 119 -21.60 -5.93 3.12
C VAL A 119 -21.22 -5.77 4.59
N PRO A 120 -21.27 -4.53 5.13
CA PRO A 120 -20.88 -4.30 6.51
C PRO A 120 -21.76 -5.03 7.53
N VAL A 121 -21.15 -5.89 8.34
CA VAL A 121 -21.76 -6.46 9.54
C VAL A 121 -21.55 -5.50 10.73
N PRO A 122 -22.59 -5.15 11.50
CA PRO A 122 -22.44 -4.31 12.69
C PRO A 122 -21.48 -4.91 13.72
N CYS A 123 -20.83 -4.04 14.49
CA CYS A 123 -20.00 -4.42 15.62
C CYS A 123 -20.75 -5.31 16.63
N GLY A 124 -20.18 -6.47 16.96
CA GLY A 124 -20.81 -7.47 17.84
C GLY A 124 -21.96 -8.24 17.17
N GLY A 125 -22.19 -8.03 15.88
CA GLY A 125 -23.01 -8.92 15.06
C GLY A 125 -22.32 -10.26 14.84
N SER A 126 -23.00 -11.13 14.09
CA SER A 126 -22.44 -12.40 13.64
C SER A 126 -23.06 -12.75 12.30
N ALA A 127 -22.25 -13.26 11.38
CA ALA A 127 -22.69 -13.77 10.09
C ALA A 127 -21.98 -15.11 9.85
N ASN A 128 -22.65 -15.99 9.14
CA ASN A 128 -22.01 -17.12 8.48
C ASN A 128 -22.61 -17.19 7.08
N SER A 129 -21.82 -16.83 6.09
CA SER A 129 -22.28 -16.75 4.71
C SER A 129 -21.98 -18.03 3.93
N CYS A 130 -21.11 -18.90 4.46
CA CYS A 130 -20.70 -20.16 3.84
C CYS A 130 -20.98 -21.36 4.76
N SER A 131 -20.69 -22.56 4.26
CA SER A 131 -20.77 -23.80 5.05
C SER A 131 -19.78 -24.85 4.55
N THR A 132 -18.79 -24.37 3.81
CA THR A 132 -17.81 -25.15 3.06
C THR A 132 -16.47 -25.24 3.80
N ASP A 133 -16.39 -24.72 5.01
CA ASP A 133 -15.21 -24.65 5.89
C ASP A 133 -14.55 -26.01 6.10
N THR A 134 -15.35 -27.07 6.15
CA THR A 134 -14.84 -28.43 6.29
C THR A 134 -14.06 -28.92 5.07
N GLN A 135 -14.28 -28.32 3.91
CA GLN A 135 -13.51 -28.57 2.68
C GLN A 135 -12.17 -27.80 2.72
N SER A 136 -12.13 -26.63 3.35
CA SER A 136 -10.91 -25.83 3.54
C SER A 136 -10.08 -26.22 4.77
N GLY A 137 -10.40 -27.35 5.41
CA GLY A 137 -9.60 -27.93 6.49
C GLY A 137 -10.07 -27.62 7.91
N PHE A 138 -11.18 -26.89 8.09
CA PHE A 138 -11.78 -26.70 9.41
C PHE A 138 -12.50 -27.96 9.88
N ALA A 139 -12.55 -28.19 11.21
CA ALA A 139 -13.23 -29.35 11.77
C ALA A 139 -14.76 -29.24 11.70
N THR A 140 -15.29 -28.02 11.72
CA THR A 140 -16.71 -27.69 11.65
C THR A 140 -16.91 -26.42 10.85
N ASP A 141 -18.16 -26.16 10.45
CA ASP A 141 -18.63 -24.85 9.99
C ASP A 141 -18.20 -23.73 10.95
N GLN A 142 -17.70 -22.61 10.42
CA GLN A 142 -17.25 -21.44 11.18
C GLN A 142 -18.07 -20.21 10.83
N GLN A 143 -17.95 -19.16 11.64
CA GLN A 143 -18.52 -17.85 11.29
C GLN A 143 -17.52 -17.05 10.45
N ASP A 144 -18.03 -16.20 9.57
CA ASP A 144 -17.25 -15.25 8.79
C ASP A 144 -16.44 -14.33 9.74
N MET A 145 -15.19 -14.05 9.40
CA MET A 145 -14.29 -13.23 10.22
C MET A 145 -14.48 -11.73 9.93
N PHE A 146 -15.67 -11.16 10.11
CA PHE A 146 -15.95 -9.74 9.83
C PHE A 146 -15.17 -8.71 10.69
N TRP A 147 -14.44 -9.19 11.70
CA TRP A 147 -13.49 -8.40 12.50
C TRP A 147 -12.07 -8.40 11.91
N ASN A 148 -11.82 -9.21 10.89
CA ASN A 148 -10.55 -9.29 10.19
C ASN A 148 -10.32 -7.98 9.41
N TYR A 149 -9.09 -7.51 9.37
CA TYR A 149 -8.77 -6.30 8.60
C TYR A 149 -9.04 -6.45 7.11
N MET A 150 -9.07 -7.66 6.55
CA MET A 150 -9.28 -7.93 5.12
C MET A 150 -10.75 -8.18 4.73
N ASP A 151 -11.70 -8.01 5.66
CA ASP A 151 -13.14 -8.10 5.41
C ASP A 151 -13.74 -6.71 5.14
N TYR A 152 -14.99 -6.62 4.66
CA TYR A 152 -15.77 -5.38 4.54
C TYR A 152 -16.79 -5.17 5.67
N GLY A 153 -16.60 -5.86 6.80
CA GLY A 153 -17.25 -5.58 8.06
C GLY A 153 -17.13 -4.12 8.51
N ASN A 154 -17.74 -3.78 9.65
CA ASN A 154 -17.64 -2.42 10.14
C ASN A 154 -16.20 -2.11 10.59
N TRP A 155 -15.50 -1.29 9.80
CA TRP A 155 -14.25 -0.56 10.04
C TRP A 155 -13.91 -0.27 11.51
N ASN A 156 -14.90 0.15 12.32
CA ASN A 156 -14.69 0.46 13.75
C ASN A 156 -14.39 -0.77 14.62
N CYS A 157 -14.57 -1.97 14.06
CA CYS A 157 -14.50 -3.25 14.75
C CYS A 157 -13.52 -4.23 14.12
N TYR A 158 -12.72 -3.77 13.14
CA TYR A 158 -11.53 -4.50 12.76
C TYR A 158 -10.56 -4.61 13.94
N SER A 159 -9.92 -5.76 14.08
CA SER A 159 -9.13 -6.04 15.29
C SER A 159 -7.84 -6.82 15.05
N ALA A 160 -7.78 -7.72 14.07
CA ALA A 160 -6.61 -8.57 13.88
C ALA A 160 -6.52 -9.16 12.46
N PHE A 161 -5.31 -9.55 12.11
CA PHE A 161 -5.05 -10.56 11.08
C PHE A 161 -5.01 -11.95 11.72
N SER A 162 -5.24 -12.99 10.92
CA SER A 162 -4.98 -14.36 11.35
C SER A 162 -3.48 -14.67 11.36
N PRO A 163 -3.02 -15.70 12.10
CA PRO A 163 -1.65 -16.21 11.98
C PRO A 163 -1.24 -16.54 10.53
N GLY A 164 -2.10 -17.19 9.76
CA GLY A 164 -1.82 -17.54 8.36
C GLY A 164 -1.68 -16.33 7.44
N GLN A 165 -2.47 -15.27 7.68
CA GLN A 165 -2.28 -13.98 7.02
C GLN A 165 -0.92 -13.36 7.38
N ALA A 166 -0.50 -13.43 8.65
CA ALA A 166 0.82 -12.94 9.05
C ALA A 166 1.95 -13.72 8.35
N ASP A 167 1.88 -15.06 8.32
CA ASP A 167 2.85 -15.90 7.62
C ASP A 167 2.95 -15.57 6.13
N ARG A 168 1.81 -15.34 5.48
CA ARG A 168 1.75 -14.93 4.07
C ARG A 168 2.40 -13.57 3.84
N MET A 169 2.13 -12.57 4.71
CA MET A 169 2.77 -11.26 4.63
C MET A 169 4.29 -11.34 4.81
N TYR A 170 4.75 -12.12 5.79
CA TYR A 170 6.19 -12.37 5.99
C TYR A 170 6.82 -13.02 4.75
N TRP A 171 6.16 -14.00 4.14
CA TRP A 171 6.67 -14.62 2.92
C TRP A 171 6.86 -13.60 1.79
N PHE A 172 5.92 -12.67 1.59
CA PHE A 172 6.06 -11.65 0.56
C PHE A 172 7.18 -10.64 0.87
N ILE A 173 7.39 -10.30 2.14
CA ILE A 173 8.52 -9.47 2.58
C ILE A 173 9.84 -10.18 2.28
N ASP A 174 9.98 -11.45 2.67
CA ASP A 174 11.24 -12.19 2.56
C ASP A 174 11.59 -12.65 1.13
N ASN A 175 10.63 -12.55 0.19
CA ASN A 175 10.82 -13.03 -1.18
C ASN A 175 10.63 -11.92 -2.22
N VAL A 176 9.39 -11.44 -2.39
CA VAL A 176 9.04 -10.53 -3.49
C VAL A 176 9.48 -9.11 -3.19
N ARG A 177 9.38 -8.69 -1.93
CA ARG A 177 9.68 -7.33 -1.45
C ARG A 177 10.97 -7.27 -0.62
N LEU A 178 11.90 -8.21 -0.82
CA LEU A 178 13.10 -8.38 0.00
C LEU A 178 13.95 -7.11 0.10
N SER A 179 14.05 -6.33 -0.98
CA SER A 179 14.86 -5.10 -0.99
C SER A 179 14.33 -4.02 -0.03
N LEU A 180 13.09 -4.11 0.44
CA LEU A 180 12.60 -3.21 1.50
C LEU A 180 13.37 -3.40 2.81
N LEU A 181 13.86 -4.61 3.09
CA LEU A 181 14.68 -4.89 4.28
C LEU A 181 16.11 -4.33 4.16
N GLU A 182 16.54 -4.03 2.94
CA GLU A 182 17.84 -3.40 2.63
C GLU A 182 17.75 -1.88 2.62
N SER A 183 16.58 -1.31 2.95
CA SER A 183 16.37 0.13 2.97
C SER A 183 17.15 0.81 4.10
N GLU A 184 17.92 1.83 3.73
CA GLU A 184 18.63 2.70 4.67
C GLU A 184 17.71 3.74 5.33
N ALA A 185 16.39 3.67 5.12
CA ALA A 185 15.41 4.63 5.64
C ALA A 185 15.43 4.77 7.17
N CYS A 186 15.84 3.73 7.88
CA CYS A 186 15.97 3.73 9.34
C CYS A 186 17.35 4.16 9.84
N GLN A 187 18.32 4.42 8.95
CA GLN A 187 19.59 5.00 9.34
C GLN A 187 19.43 6.51 9.57
N PRO A 188 20.18 7.10 10.52
CA PRO A 188 20.25 8.54 10.66
C PRO A 188 20.64 9.19 9.33
N PRO A 189 20.06 10.35 8.98
CA PRO A 189 20.49 11.09 7.80
C PRO A 189 21.98 11.40 7.91
N CYS A 190 22.66 11.47 6.76
CA CYS A 190 24.09 11.79 6.74
C CYS A 190 24.35 13.08 7.53
N LEU A 191 25.25 13.00 8.53
CA LEU A 191 25.60 14.14 9.39
C LEU A 191 26.20 15.32 8.61
N SER A 192 26.70 15.06 7.41
CA SER A 192 27.23 16.06 6.48
C SER A 192 26.54 15.89 5.13
N PRO A 193 25.34 16.46 4.94
CA PRO A 193 24.62 16.31 3.69
C PRO A 193 25.44 16.85 2.52
N LEU A 194 25.33 16.16 1.38
CA LEU A 194 25.96 16.58 0.15
C LEU A 194 25.37 17.93 -0.28
N THR A 195 26.23 18.93 -0.44
CA THR A 195 25.79 20.25 -0.90
C THR A 195 26.23 20.37 -2.35
N CYS A 196 25.29 20.27 -3.29
CA CYS A 196 25.55 20.51 -4.71
C CYS A 196 25.66 22.00 -4.97
N SER A 197 26.80 22.46 -5.46
CA SER A 197 27.01 23.88 -5.77
C SER A 197 28.04 24.04 -6.89
N PHE A 198 27.91 25.14 -7.62
CA PHE A 198 28.92 25.59 -8.57
C PHE A 198 29.01 27.12 -8.53
N SER A 199 30.16 27.63 -8.94
CA SER A 199 30.35 29.05 -9.23
C SER A 199 30.66 29.25 -10.71
N SER A 200 30.21 30.38 -11.28
CA SER A 200 30.55 30.80 -12.63
C SER A 200 31.61 31.90 -12.58
N SER A 201 32.47 31.97 -13.61
CA SER A 201 33.41 33.06 -13.76
C SER A 201 32.74 34.40 -14.08
N ALA A 202 31.50 34.39 -14.57
CA ALA A 202 30.68 35.56 -14.86
C ALA A 202 29.19 35.21 -14.90
N ASN A 203 28.33 36.14 -14.51
CA ASN A 203 26.85 36.02 -14.58
C ASN A 203 26.24 36.79 -15.77
N LEU A 204 27.02 37.65 -16.42
CA LEU A 204 26.69 38.39 -17.63
C LEU A 204 27.85 38.18 -18.60
N VAL A 205 27.55 37.72 -19.80
CA VAL A 205 28.57 37.34 -20.79
C VAL A 205 28.18 37.78 -22.19
N ASP A 206 29.16 38.30 -22.92
CA ASP A 206 29.04 38.65 -24.33
C ASP A 206 29.16 37.41 -25.21
N VAL A 207 28.47 37.45 -26.35
CA VAL A 207 28.47 36.34 -27.32
C VAL A 207 29.90 36.06 -27.80
N GLY A 208 30.32 34.80 -27.69
CA GLY A 208 31.66 34.35 -28.08
C GLY A 208 32.69 34.32 -26.94
N THR A 209 32.31 34.72 -25.72
CA THR A 209 33.19 34.60 -24.55
C THR A 209 33.02 33.26 -23.83
N THR A 210 34.12 32.77 -23.24
CA THR A 210 34.12 31.52 -22.45
C THR A 210 33.70 31.79 -21.00
N VAL A 211 32.73 31.02 -20.49
CA VAL A 211 32.39 30.97 -19.07
C VAL A 211 32.96 29.70 -18.47
N ASN A 212 33.72 29.83 -17.40
CA ASN A 212 34.19 28.69 -16.64
C ASN A 212 33.25 28.44 -15.47
N PHE A 213 32.79 27.20 -15.33
CA PHE A 213 32.05 26.75 -14.16
C PHE A 213 33.00 25.96 -13.26
N THR A 214 33.02 26.32 -11.98
CA THR A 214 33.82 25.62 -10.97
C THR A 214 32.86 24.86 -10.06
N ASN A 215 33.06 23.56 -9.91
CA ASN A 215 32.33 22.76 -8.94
C ASN A 215 32.73 23.24 -7.53
N THR A 216 31.75 23.70 -6.75
CA THR A 216 31.92 24.11 -5.34
C THR A 216 31.12 23.21 -4.41
N SER A 217 30.78 22.02 -4.89
CA SER A 217 30.06 21.03 -4.09
C SER A 217 30.92 20.58 -2.91
N SER A 218 30.28 20.19 -1.82
CA SER A 218 30.94 19.71 -0.60
C SER A 218 30.33 18.40 -0.10
N ASN A 219 31.09 17.69 0.73
CA ASN A 219 30.69 16.44 1.39
C ASN A 219 30.42 15.26 0.43
N ALA A 220 30.99 15.28 -0.79
CA ALA A 220 30.99 14.14 -1.70
C ALA A 220 32.28 13.31 -1.56
N THR A 221 32.20 12.00 -1.83
CA THR A 221 33.35 11.08 -1.87
C THR A 221 34.10 11.11 -3.20
N SER A 222 33.51 11.71 -4.24
CA SER A 222 34.10 11.97 -5.56
C SER A 222 33.50 13.25 -6.16
N PHE A 223 34.29 14.06 -6.87
CA PHE A 223 33.91 15.35 -7.46
C PHE A 223 34.16 15.41 -8.96
#